data_AF-R7RXV5-F1
#
_entry.id   AF-R7RXV5-F1
#
_cell.length_a   1.000
_cell.length_b   1.000
_cell.length_c   1.000
_cell.angle_alpha   90.00
_cell.angle_beta   90.00
_cell.angle_gamma   90.00
#
_symmetry.space_group_name_H-M   'P 1'
#
loop_
_entity.id
_entity.type
_entity.pdbx_description
1 polymer ?
#
loop_
_entity_poly.entity_id
_entity_poly.type
_entity_poly.pdbx_seq_one_letter_code
_entity_poly.pdbx_strand_id
1 'polypeptide(L)'
;RTWLMAIRFIESLGIPGLKSGLTKFQMAMNLSILGICEPPTIDEIAIWIWDHPELGAFKGLVQLGFRLQNLQCVRAALTIVQDHIDFFASKAELEIMHNGPLSTEHLLCKNIRWINRIPE
;
A
#
# COMPACT_ATOMS: atom_id res chain seq x y z
N ARG A 1 -6.98 -6.06 16.35
CA ARG A 1 -8.04 -5.87 15.30
C ARG A 1 -7.30 -5.69 13.99
N THR A 2 -7.42 -6.59 13.02
CA THR A 2 -6.60 -6.51 11.80
C THR A 2 -7.01 -5.34 10.91
N TRP A 3 -6.10 -4.89 10.05
CA TRP A 3 -6.38 -3.84 9.08
C TRP A 3 -7.51 -4.23 8.10
N LEU A 4 -7.57 -5.49 7.66
CA LEU A 4 -8.65 -5.97 6.80
C LEU A 4 -10.02 -5.93 7.49
N MET A 5 -10.08 -6.24 8.80
CA MET A 5 -11.30 -6.08 9.59
C MET A 5 -11.72 -4.61 9.68
N ALA A 6 -10.75 -3.68 9.77
CA ALA A 6 -11.05 -2.25 9.78
C ALA A 6 -11.66 -1.79 8.44
N ILE A 7 -11.15 -2.27 7.30
CA ILE A 7 -11.77 -2.01 5.99
C ILE A 7 -13.22 -2.50 5.95
N ARG A 8 -13.47 -3.75 6.32
CA ARG A 8 -14.83 -4.33 6.31
C ARG A 8 -15.77 -3.56 7.25
N PHE A 9 -15.26 -3.12 8.40
CA PHE A 9 -16.01 -2.27 9.31
C PHE A 9 -16.37 -0.93 8.66
N ILE A 10 -15.41 -0.23 8.05
CA ILE A 10 -15.64 1.03 7.34
C ILE A 10 -16.71 0.88 6.26
N GLU A 11 -16.64 -0.20 5.47
CA GLU A 11 -17.65 -0.51 4.44
C GLU A 11 -19.04 -0.71 5.06
N SER A 12 -19.12 -1.43 6.19
CA SER A 12 -20.38 -1.71 6.87
C SER A 12 -21.09 -0.46 7.41
N LEU A 13 -20.35 0.63 7.65
CA LEU A 13 -20.94 1.90 8.10
C LEU A 13 -21.82 2.55 7.02
N GLY A 14 -21.69 2.14 5.76
CA GLY A 14 -22.52 2.64 4.68
C GLY A 14 -22.36 4.14 4.40
N ILE A 15 -21.24 4.74 4.83
CA ILE A 15 -20.96 6.17 4.67
C ILE A 15 -20.64 6.47 3.19
N PRO A 16 -21.36 7.40 2.52
CA PRO A 16 -21.02 7.84 1.17
C PRO A 16 -19.57 8.28 1.06
N GLY A 17 -18.86 7.84 0.01
CA GLY A 17 -17.42 8.12 -0.17
C GLY A 17 -16.47 7.12 0.51
N LEU A 18 -16.98 6.24 1.38
CA LEU A 18 -16.21 5.17 2.04
C LEU A 18 -16.64 3.75 1.62
N LYS A 19 -17.60 3.63 0.71
CA LYS A 19 -18.13 2.33 0.24
C LYS A 19 -17.22 1.63 -0.77
N SER A 20 -16.34 2.36 -1.45
CA SER A 20 -15.49 1.80 -2.51
C SER A 20 -14.18 2.57 -2.67
N GLY A 21 -13.21 1.92 -3.31
CA GLY A 21 -11.97 2.55 -3.76
C GLY A 21 -10.96 2.89 -2.67
N LEU A 22 -10.13 3.90 -2.95
CA LEU A 22 -8.94 4.25 -2.18
C LEU A 22 -9.26 4.93 -0.84
N THR A 23 -10.42 5.56 -0.68
CA THR A 23 -10.74 6.34 0.52
C THR A 23 -10.88 5.45 1.77
N LYS A 24 -11.54 4.29 1.64
CA LYS A 24 -11.66 3.32 2.75
C LYS A 24 -10.31 2.71 3.12
N PHE A 25 -9.48 2.48 2.12
CA PHE A 25 -8.10 2.01 2.30
C PHE A 25 -7.34 3.03 3.14
N GLN A 26 -7.25 4.28 2.68
CA GLN A 26 -6.59 5.38 3.38
C GLN A 26 -7.14 5.59 4.80
N MET A 27 -8.44 5.47 5.00
CA MET A 27 -9.02 5.55 6.34
C MET A 27 -8.56 4.40 7.24
N ALA A 28 -8.57 3.15 6.77
CA ALA A 28 -8.04 2.01 7.51
C ALA A 28 -6.53 2.17 7.82
N MET A 29 -5.76 2.77 6.91
CA MET A 29 -4.36 3.10 7.16
C MET A 29 -4.23 4.11 8.32
N ASN A 30 -5.00 5.21 8.28
CA ASN A 30 -4.98 6.21 9.36
C ASN A 30 -5.39 5.60 10.70
N LEU A 31 -6.36 4.68 10.72
CA LEU A 31 -6.73 3.96 11.94
C LEU A 31 -5.57 3.10 12.47
N SER A 32 -4.77 2.48 11.59
CA SER A 32 -3.60 1.71 12.02
C SER A 32 -2.47 2.58 12.56
N ILE A 33 -2.22 3.75 11.93
CA ILE A 33 -1.23 4.73 12.40
C ILE A 33 -1.61 5.27 13.79
N LEU A 34 -2.91 5.46 14.05
CA LEU A 34 -3.44 5.88 15.35
C LEU A 34 -3.48 4.74 16.39
N GLY A 35 -3.05 3.52 16.05
CA GLY A 35 -3.07 2.37 16.95
C GLY A 35 -4.47 1.80 17.23
N ILE A 36 -5.48 2.17 16.43
CA ILE A 36 -6.87 1.71 16.58
C ILE A 36 -7.05 0.30 15.98
N CYS A 37 -6.29 -0.01 14.93
CA CYS A 37 -6.14 -1.36 14.39
C CYS A 37 -4.66 -1.70 14.17
N GLU A 38 -4.38 -2.98 13.98
CA GLU A 38 -3.05 -3.45 13.59
C GLU A 38 -2.75 -2.99 12.16
N PRO A 39 -1.49 -2.66 11.85
CA PRO A 39 -1.07 -2.40 10.48
C PRO A 39 -1.25 -3.65 9.62
N PRO A 40 -1.49 -3.50 8.30
CA PRO A 40 -1.61 -4.64 7.42
C PRO A 40 -0.27 -5.33 7.20
N THR A 41 -0.37 -6.62 6.98
CA THR A 41 0.73 -7.48 6.54
C THR A 41 1.04 -7.25 5.05
N ILE A 42 2.23 -7.70 4.61
CA ILE A 42 2.57 -7.77 3.17
C ILE A 42 1.49 -8.53 2.40
N ASP A 43 0.96 -9.62 2.98
CA ASP A 43 -0.06 -10.43 2.34
C ASP A 43 -1.38 -9.69 2.13
N GLU A 44 -1.84 -8.95 3.15
CA GLU A 44 -3.06 -8.14 3.04
C GLU A 44 -2.91 -7.03 1.99
N ILE A 45 -1.74 -6.36 1.93
CA ILE A 45 -1.47 -5.35 0.91
C ILE A 45 -1.33 -5.99 -0.48
N ALA A 46 -0.66 -7.14 -0.61
CA ALA A 46 -0.51 -7.82 -1.89
C ALA A 46 -1.88 -8.25 -2.46
N ILE A 47 -2.78 -8.77 -1.61
CA ILE A 47 -4.17 -9.08 -2.00
C ILE A 47 -4.87 -7.81 -2.47
N TRP A 48 -4.78 -6.72 -1.69
CA TRP A 48 -5.40 -5.46 -2.07
C TRP A 48 -4.91 -4.94 -3.43
N ILE A 49 -3.59 -4.96 -3.67
CA ILE A 49 -2.98 -4.53 -4.93
C ILE A 49 -3.43 -5.40 -6.09
N TRP A 50 -3.50 -6.72 -5.89
CA TRP A 50 -3.95 -7.67 -6.90
C TRP A 50 -5.42 -7.48 -7.27
N ASP A 51 -6.27 -7.20 -6.29
CA ASP A 51 -7.70 -6.99 -6.50
C ASP A 51 -8.02 -5.62 -7.13
N HIS A 52 -7.06 -4.68 -7.14
CA HIS A 52 -7.22 -3.32 -7.67
C HIS A 52 -6.09 -2.91 -8.64
N PRO A 53 -5.93 -3.61 -9.78
CA PRO A 53 -4.85 -3.36 -10.74
C PRO A 53 -4.91 -1.97 -11.40
N GLU A 54 -6.06 -1.29 -11.33
CA GLU A 54 -6.25 0.07 -11.82
C GLU A 54 -5.58 1.14 -10.95
N LEU A 55 -5.25 0.81 -9.69
CA LEU A 55 -4.64 1.74 -8.73
C LEU A 55 -3.12 1.87 -8.92
N GLY A 56 -2.55 2.85 -8.23
CA GLY A 56 -1.16 3.28 -8.45
C GLY A 56 -0.12 2.23 -8.05
N ALA A 57 -0.33 1.47 -6.99
CA ALA A 57 0.68 0.54 -6.49
C ALA A 57 0.96 -0.61 -7.46
N PHE A 58 -0.08 -1.19 -8.08
CA PHE A 58 0.09 -2.23 -9.11
C PHE A 58 0.88 -1.68 -10.30
N LYS A 59 0.47 -0.52 -10.82
CA LYS A 59 1.15 0.17 -11.91
C LYS A 59 2.60 0.54 -11.55
N GLY A 60 2.86 0.90 -10.30
CA GLY A 60 4.18 1.26 -9.80
C GLY A 60 5.13 0.07 -9.84
N LEU A 61 4.68 -1.11 -9.39
CA LEU A 61 5.44 -2.35 -9.50
C LEU A 61 5.75 -2.72 -10.96
N VAL A 62 4.77 -2.56 -11.86
CA VAL A 62 5.02 -2.80 -13.30
C VAL A 62 6.04 -1.82 -13.86
N GLN A 63 5.99 -0.54 -13.47
CA GLN A 63 6.98 0.47 -13.91
C GLN A 63 8.39 0.20 -13.38
N LEU A 64 8.53 -0.41 -12.20
CA LEU A 64 9.81 -0.89 -11.68
C LEU A 64 10.34 -2.12 -12.43
N GLY A 65 9.59 -2.65 -13.41
CA GLY A 65 10.00 -3.77 -14.26
C GLY A 65 9.49 -5.13 -13.81
N PHE A 66 8.67 -5.21 -12.76
CA PHE A 66 8.11 -6.49 -12.30
C PHE A 66 7.01 -7.00 -13.23
N ARG A 67 6.98 -8.32 -13.44
CA ARG A 67 5.91 -9.02 -14.19
C ARG A 67 4.93 -9.65 -13.21
N LEU A 68 3.72 -9.10 -13.12
CA LEU A 68 2.72 -9.46 -12.12
C LEU A 68 1.66 -10.41 -12.69
N GLN A 69 1.99 -11.68 -12.86
CA GLN A 69 1.11 -12.66 -13.51
C GLN A 69 0.06 -13.28 -12.57
N ASN A 70 0.31 -13.23 -11.27
CA ASN A 70 -0.56 -13.76 -10.22
C ASN A 70 -0.26 -13.06 -8.89
N LEU A 71 -1.07 -13.35 -7.87
CA LEU A 71 -0.92 -12.81 -6.51
C LEU A 71 0.47 -13.11 -5.92
N GLN A 72 1.07 -14.27 -6.18
CA GLN A 72 2.38 -14.64 -5.67
C GLN A 72 3.47 -13.73 -6.26
N CYS A 73 3.37 -13.36 -7.54
CA CYS A 73 4.27 -12.38 -8.16
C CYS A 73 4.11 -11.00 -7.51
N VAL A 74 2.89 -10.56 -7.21
CA VAL A 74 2.64 -9.28 -6.51
C VAL A 74 3.26 -9.30 -5.12
N ARG A 75 3.03 -10.37 -4.35
CA ARG A 75 3.63 -10.56 -3.03
C ARG A 75 5.15 -10.49 -3.09
N ALA A 76 5.77 -11.26 -3.98
CA ALA A 76 7.23 -11.29 -4.13
C ALA A 76 7.79 -9.92 -4.52
N ALA A 77 7.16 -9.24 -5.49
CA ALA A 77 7.57 -7.90 -5.91
C ALA A 77 7.45 -6.88 -4.76
N LEU A 78 6.35 -6.92 -4.01
CA LEU A 78 6.14 -6.04 -2.86
C LEU A 78 7.17 -6.29 -1.75
N THR A 79 7.46 -7.56 -1.44
CA THR A 79 8.52 -7.93 -0.48
C THR A 79 9.88 -7.41 -0.92
N ILE A 80 10.25 -7.60 -2.19
CA ILE A 80 11.53 -7.10 -2.72
C ILE A 80 11.65 -5.59 -2.55
N VAL A 81 10.59 -4.84 -2.84
CA VAL A 81 10.60 -3.38 -2.68
C VAL A 81 10.68 -2.98 -1.21
N GLN A 82 9.92 -3.64 -0.32
CA GLN A 82 9.98 -3.41 1.12
C GLN A 82 11.39 -3.68 1.67
N ASP A 83 11.98 -4.84 1.34
CA ASP A 83 13.32 -5.21 1.77
C ASP A 83 14.38 -4.21 1.27
N HIS A 84 14.21 -3.71 0.05
CA HIS A 84 15.08 -2.67 -0.49
C HIS A 84 14.96 -1.36 0.29
N ILE A 85 13.74 -0.91 0.62
CA ILE A 85 13.51 0.28 1.45
C ILE A 85 14.12 0.08 2.83
N ASP A 86 13.88 -1.07 3.47
CA ASP A 86 14.39 -1.37 4.82
C ASP A 86 15.93 -1.44 4.86
N PHE A 87 16.56 -1.87 3.76
CA PHE A 87 18.02 -1.92 3.66
C PHE A 87 18.66 -0.53 3.49
N PHE A 88 18.05 0.34 2.68
CA PHE A 88 18.66 1.63 2.29
C PHE A 88 18.18 2.84 3.10
N ALA A 89 16.98 2.80 3.68
CA ALA A 89 16.45 3.90 4.47
C ALA A 89 17.06 3.93 5.88
N SER A 90 17.39 5.12 6.36
CA SER A 90 17.79 5.32 7.74
C SER A 90 16.61 5.06 8.69
N LYS A 91 16.91 4.72 9.94
CA LYS A 91 15.88 4.53 10.97
C LYS A 91 14.97 5.75 11.13
N ALA A 92 15.52 6.97 11.03
CA ALA A 92 14.75 8.20 11.11
C ALA A 92 13.77 8.35 9.94
N GLU A 93 14.18 7.99 8.72
CA GLU A 93 13.30 7.99 7.54
C GLU A 93 12.19 6.94 7.68
N LEU A 94 12.53 5.74 8.15
CA LEU A 94 11.57 4.67 8.42
C LEU A 94 10.54 5.05 9.49
N GLU A 95 10.94 5.81 10.52
CA GLU A 95 10.04 6.34 11.54
C GLU A 95 9.05 7.36 10.96
N ILE A 96 9.52 8.28 10.10
CA ILE A 96 8.67 9.27 9.42
C ILE A 96 7.67 8.58 8.48
N MET A 97 8.09 7.52 7.80
CA MET A 97 7.26 6.80 6.84
C MET A 97 6.25 5.84 7.49
N HIS A 98 6.30 5.67 8.82
CA HIS A 98 5.58 4.62 9.54
C HIS A 98 5.87 3.24 8.95
N ASN A 99 7.13 2.79 9.08
CA ASN A 99 7.68 1.61 8.42
C ASN A 99 6.69 0.44 8.26
N GLY A 100 6.66 -0.11 7.05
CA GLY A 100 5.96 -1.34 6.75
C GLY A 100 5.25 -1.33 5.39
N PRO A 101 4.46 -2.38 5.11
CA PRO A 101 3.84 -2.62 3.79
C PRO A 101 3.01 -1.45 3.26
N LEU A 102 2.41 -0.69 4.18
CA LEU A 102 1.67 0.56 3.93
C LEU A 102 2.53 1.64 3.27
N SER A 103 3.72 1.88 3.84
CA SER A 103 4.65 2.90 3.34
C SER A 103 5.16 2.56 1.94
N THR A 104 5.41 1.28 1.70
CA THR A 104 5.79 0.75 0.39
C THR A 104 4.68 0.92 -0.64
N GLU A 105 3.42 0.58 -0.30
CA GLU A 105 2.27 0.83 -1.18
C GLU A 105 2.18 2.32 -1.57
N HIS A 106 2.30 3.22 -0.58
CA HIS A 106 2.24 4.65 -0.82
C HIS A 106 3.35 5.15 -1.74
N LEU A 107 4.59 4.69 -1.55
CA LEU A 107 5.72 5.03 -2.40
C LEU A 107 5.49 4.59 -3.84
N LEU A 108 5.04 3.34 -4.05
CA LEU A 108 4.69 2.80 -5.37
C LEU A 108 3.59 3.63 -6.04
N CYS A 109 2.55 4.00 -5.28
CA CYS A 109 1.45 4.86 -5.73
C CYS A 109 1.88 6.29 -6.09
N LYS A 110 3.06 6.73 -5.67
CA LYS A 110 3.60 8.07 -5.92
C LYS A 110 4.66 8.07 -7.01
N ASN A 111 5.39 6.98 -7.21
CA ASN A 111 6.41 6.85 -8.26
C ASN A 111 5.88 7.31 -9.63
N ILE A 112 4.73 6.77 -10.07
CA ILE A 112 4.05 7.18 -11.31
C ILE A 112 3.77 8.69 -11.35
N ARG A 113 3.43 9.29 -10.21
CA ARG A 113 3.11 10.73 -10.14
C ARG A 113 4.35 11.60 -10.26
N TRP A 114 5.49 11.15 -9.76
CA TRP A 114 6.74 11.90 -9.80
C TRP A 114 7.36 11.89 -11.20
N ILE A 115 7.34 10.75 -11.89
CA ILE A 115 7.79 10.64 -13.29
C ILE A 115 7.05 11.64 -14.19
N ASN A 116 5.76 11.89 -13.93
CA ASN A 116 4.96 12.83 -14.71
C ASN A 116 5.12 14.30 -14.28
N ARG A 117 5.86 14.61 -13.20
CA ARG A 117 5.95 15.96 -12.60
C ARG A 117 7.35 16.56 -12.62
N ILE A 118 8.38 15.74 -12.70
CA ILE A 118 9.77 16.20 -12.75
C ILE A 118 10.24 15.99 -14.19
N PRO A 119 10.34 17.05 -15.01
CA PRO A 119 11.01 16.93 -16.31
C PRO A 119 12.49 16.63 -16.07
N GLU A 120 13.05 15.71 -16.87
CA GLU A 120 14.49 15.42 -16.91
C GLU A 120 15.35 16.68 -17.12
#